data_AF-A0A4D6MQS2-F1
#
_entry.id   AF-A0A4D6MQS2-F1
#
_cell.length_a   1.000
_cell.length_b   1.000
_cell.length_c   1.000
_cell.angle_alpha   90.00
_cell.angle_beta   90.00
_cell.angle_gamma   90.00
#
_symmetry.space_group_name_H-M   'P 1'
#
loop_
_entity.id
_entity.type
_entity.pdbx_description
1 polymer ?
#
loop_
_entity_poly.entity_id
_entity_poly.type
_entity_poly.pdbx_seq_one_letter_code
_entity_poly.pdbx_strand_id
1 'polypeptide(L)'
;MMGVVGGDAGWKLFNESSSLLEEGVVVFVTHQTALVVRLSPTLQVYAQLSRPDGVREGSMPYTAWKYMTQTHSSTENMSAEAIERVSLLAIAWERKVLVAKLVKSELKVYGKWSLEEGD
;
A
#
# COMPACT_ATOMS: atom_id res chain seq x y z
N MET A 1 -22.77 10.43 -40.81
CA MET A 1 -21.53 9.69 -41.10
C MET A 1 -20.47 10.22 -40.16
N MET A 2 -19.76 9.32 -39.45
CA MET A 2 -18.68 9.57 -38.46
C MET A 2 -19.07 10.32 -37.18
N GLY A 3 -18.68 9.90 -35.97
CA GLY A 3 -17.82 8.78 -35.60
C GLY A 3 -17.88 8.57 -34.08
N VAL A 4 -18.07 7.32 -33.68
CA VAL A 4 -17.82 6.85 -32.32
C VAL A 4 -16.31 6.88 -32.10
N VAL A 5 -15.83 7.70 -31.16
CA VAL A 5 -14.49 7.51 -30.58
C VAL A 5 -14.71 7.01 -29.17
N GLY A 6 -14.78 5.69 -29.05
CA GLY A 6 -14.49 5.01 -27.81
C GLY A 6 -13.04 5.29 -27.47
N GLY A 7 -12.83 6.32 -26.65
CA GLY A 7 -11.58 6.48 -25.93
C GLY A 7 -11.56 5.39 -24.87
N ASP A 8 -10.64 4.46 -25.03
CA ASP A 8 -10.33 3.35 -24.15
C ASP A 8 -10.17 3.87 -22.70
N ALA A 9 -11.27 3.96 -21.96
CA ALA A 9 -11.27 4.17 -20.51
C ALA A 9 -10.92 2.84 -19.83
N GLY A 10 -9.85 2.21 -20.33
CA GLY A 10 -9.16 1.13 -19.67
C GLY A 10 -8.63 1.70 -18.38
N TRP A 11 -9.20 1.27 -17.27
CA TRP A 11 -8.68 1.54 -15.95
C TRP A 11 -7.24 1.03 -15.94
N LYS A 12 -6.25 1.91 -16.17
CA LYS A 12 -4.83 1.59 -16.03
C LYS A 12 -4.53 1.43 -14.53
N LEU A 13 -5.11 0.40 -13.91
CA LEU A 13 -4.89 0.00 -12.53
C LEU A 13 -3.47 -0.55 -12.32
N PHE A 14 -2.82 -0.96 -13.41
CA PHE A 14 -1.47 -1.47 -13.39
C PHE A 14 -0.55 -0.39 -13.96
N ASN A 15 0.13 0.30 -13.05
CA ASN A 15 1.24 1.17 -13.37
C ASN A 15 2.29 0.33 -14.11
N GLU A 16 2.60 0.70 -15.36
CA GLU A 16 3.54 0.01 -16.27
C GLU A 16 5.00 -0.06 -15.74
N SER A 17 5.24 0.44 -14.51
CA SER A 17 6.51 0.39 -13.78
C SER A 17 6.46 -0.41 -12.46
N SER A 18 5.37 -1.14 -12.20
CA SER A 18 5.27 -2.03 -11.03
C SER A 18 6.25 -3.19 -11.15
N SER A 19 7.06 -3.42 -10.11
CA SER A 19 7.88 -4.63 -10.05
C SER A 19 7.00 -5.87 -9.94
N LEU A 20 7.39 -6.98 -10.58
CA LEU A 20 6.75 -8.30 -10.49
C LEU A 20 6.43 -8.75 -9.05
N LEU A 21 7.14 -8.21 -8.04
CA LEU A 21 6.97 -8.51 -6.62
C LEU A 21 5.69 -7.93 -6.00
N GLU A 22 5.16 -6.83 -6.53
CA GLU A 22 4.01 -6.10 -5.97
C GLU A 22 2.79 -6.11 -6.90
N GLU A 23 2.92 -6.76 -8.05
CA GLU A 23 1.81 -7.03 -8.93
C GLU A 23 0.73 -7.86 -8.21
N GLY A 24 -0.50 -7.33 -8.24
CA GLY A 24 -1.66 -7.96 -7.62
C GLY A 24 -1.78 -7.74 -6.11
N VAL A 25 -0.96 -6.86 -5.50
CA VAL A 25 -1.15 -6.53 -4.07
C VAL A 25 -2.39 -5.67 -3.89
N VAL A 26 -3.30 -6.13 -3.05
CA VAL A 26 -4.55 -5.44 -2.67
C VAL A 26 -4.73 -5.47 -1.16
N VAL A 27 -5.48 -4.50 -0.64
CA VAL A 27 -5.84 -4.44 0.78
C VAL A 27 -7.35 -4.64 0.93
N PHE A 28 -7.75 -5.79 1.48
CA PHE A 28 -9.13 -6.03 1.87
C PHE A 28 -9.37 -5.46 3.26
N VAL A 29 -10.44 -4.68 3.42
CA VAL A 29 -10.74 -4.01 4.68
C VAL A 29 -12.13 -4.34 5.17
N THR A 30 -12.25 -4.47 6.48
CA THR A 30 -13.49 -4.56 7.25
C THR A 30 -13.35 -3.64 8.46
N HIS A 31 -14.43 -3.43 9.23
CA HIS A 31 -14.35 -2.64 10.45
C HIS A 31 -13.50 -3.30 11.55
N GLN A 32 -13.24 -4.61 11.49
CA GLN A 32 -12.46 -5.34 12.50
C GLN A 32 -11.01 -5.60 12.08
N THR A 33 -10.76 -5.73 10.77
CA THR A 33 -9.46 -6.16 10.26
C THR A 33 -9.19 -5.61 8.86
N ALA A 34 -7.91 -5.45 8.54
CA ALA A 34 -7.40 -5.28 7.19
C ALA A 34 -6.47 -6.45 6.82
N LEU A 35 -6.57 -6.94 5.59
CA LEU A 35 -5.75 -8.00 5.04
C LEU A 35 -4.96 -7.44 3.85
N VAL A 36 -3.64 -7.49 3.94
CA VAL A 36 -2.75 -7.22 2.80
C VAL A 36 -2.49 -8.54 2.11
N VAL A 37 -2.88 -8.65 0.84
CA VAL A 37 -2.75 -9.89 0.09
C VAL A 37 -2.20 -9.63 -1.30
N ARG A 38 -1.50 -10.62 -1.86
CA ARG A 38 -1.20 -10.68 -3.29
C ARG A 38 -2.18 -11.63 -3.97
N LEU A 39 -2.82 -11.16 -5.04
CA LEU A 39 -3.77 -11.89 -5.86
C LEU A 39 -3.25 -11.98 -7.29
N SER A 40 -2.36 -12.94 -7.56
CA SER A 40 -1.88 -13.26 -8.92
C SER A 40 -1.02 -14.53 -8.96
N PRO A 41 -1.42 -15.61 -9.65
CA PRO A 41 -2.80 -16.04 -9.93
C PRO A 41 -3.49 -16.64 -8.68
N THR A 42 -2.72 -16.89 -7.62
CA THR A 42 -3.19 -17.41 -6.34
C THR A 42 -3.28 -16.29 -5.31
N LEU A 43 -4.04 -16.54 -4.25
CA LEU A 43 -4.13 -15.66 -3.09
C LEU A 43 -3.03 -16.01 -2.08
N GLN A 44 -2.22 -15.02 -1.72
CA GLN A 44 -1.22 -15.10 -0.67
C GLN A 44 -1.44 -13.97 0.34
N VAL A 45 -1.60 -14.31 1.61
CA VAL A 45 -1.74 -13.32 2.69
C VAL A 45 -0.35 -12.87 3.14
N TYR A 46 -0.09 -11.57 3.06
CA TYR A 46 1.16 -10.96 3.52
C TYR A 46 1.07 -10.48 4.97
N ALA A 47 -0.08 -9.92 5.35
CA ALA A 47 -0.31 -9.46 6.71
C ALA A 47 -1.80 -9.36 7.03
N GLN A 48 -2.11 -9.52 8.32
CA GLN A 48 -3.40 -9.19 8.91
C GLN A 48 -3.19 -8.10 9.97
N LEU A 49 -3.91 -7.00 9.84
CA LEU A 49 -3.89 -5.87 10.76
C LEU A 49 -5.24 -5.79 11.46
N SER A 50 -5.25 -5.92 12.79
CA SER A 50 -6.44 -5.76 13.61
C SER A 50 -6.77 -4.30 13.84
N ARG A 51 -8.06 -3.99 14.04
CA ARG A 51 -8.52 -2.69 14.51
C ARG A 51 -7.74 -2.29 15.78
N PRO A 52 -7.16 -1.09 15.85
CA PRO A 52 -6.51 -0.59 17.05
C PRO A 52 -7.47 -0.40 18.23
N ASP A 53 -6.96 -0.52 19.45
CA ASP A 53 -7.72 -0.23 20.67
C ASP A 53 -8.14 1.24 20.74
N GLY A 54 -9.32 1.48 21.32
CA GLY A 54 -9.89 2.82 21.51
C GLY A 54 -10.50 3.45 20.24
N VAL A 55 -10.51 2.74 19.12
CA VAL A 55 -11.25 3.15 17.91
C VAL A 55 -12.73 2.85 18.09
N ARG A 56 -13.61 3.77 17.68
CA ARG A 56 -15.07 3.58 17.73
C ARG A 56 -15.50 2.33 16.96
N GLU A 57 -16.38 1.52 17.57
CA GLU A 57 -16.97 0.33 16.93
C GLU A 57 -17.61 0.67 15.58
N GLY A 58 -17.40 -0.19 14.58
CA GLY A 58 -17.87 0.05 13.20
C GLY A 58 -17.03 1.02 12.37
N SER A 59 -15.96 1.61 12.89
CA SER A 59 -15.07 2.48 12.08
C SER A 59 -14.35 1.69 10.99
N MET A 60 -14.56 2.08 9.73
CA MET A 60 -13.90 1.50 8.57
C MET A 60 -12.51 2.12 8.38
N PRO A 61 -11.45 1.34 8.13
CA PRO A 61 -10.16 1.91 7.82
C PRO A 61 -10.12 2.52 6.42
N TYR A 62 -9.36 3.59 6.30
CA TYR A 62 -8.96 4.18 5.03
C TYR A 62 -7.53 3.77 4.72
N THR A 63 -7.27 3.37 3.48
CA THR A 63 -5.94 2.90 3.05
C THR A 63 -5.42 3.78 1.93
N ALA A 64 -4.11 4.03 1.96
CA ALA A 64 -3.38 4.65 0.88
C ALA A 64 -2.13 3.83 0.60
N TRP A 65 -1.88 3.57 -0.69
CA TRP A 65 -0.72 2.83 -1.16
C TRP A 65 0.20 3.75 -1.94
N LYS A 66 1.49 3.77 -1.58
CA LYS A 66 2.49 4.54 -2.31
C LYS A 66 3.67 3.65 -2.64
N TYR A 67 3.90 3.49 -3.94
CA TYR A 67 5.12 2.91 -4.46
C TYR A 67 6.25 3.94 -4.45
N MET A 68 7.41 3.57 -3.91
CA MET A 68 8.63 4.38 -3.92
C MET A 68 9.79 3.59 -4.53
N THR A 69 10.53 4.24 -5.42
CA THR A 69 11.86 3.79 -5.83
C THR A 69 12.88 4.44 -4.93
N GLN A 70 13.60 3.65 -4.12
CA GLN A 70 14.66 4.20 -3.27
C GLN A 70 15.87 4.47 -4.16
N THR A 71 16.06 5.73 -4.60
CA THR A 71 17.31 6.16 -5.21
C THR A 71 18.24 6.57 -4.09
N HIS A 72 19.29 5.78 -3.84
CA HIS A 72 20.35 6.13 -2.91
C HIS A 72 21.00 7.45 -3.39
N SER A 73 20.69 8.57 -2.73
CA SER A 73 21.43 9.82 -2.94
C SER A 73 22.52 9.94 -1.87
N SER A 74 23.76 10.16 -2.32
CA SER A 74 25.03 10.29 -1.56
C SER A 74 25.65 8.94 -1.12
N THR A 75 26.88 8.55 -1.46
CA THR A 75 28.04 9.15 -2.14
C THR A 75 28.82 8.03 -2.86
N GLU A 76 29.34 8.35 -4.05
CA GLU A 76 30.43 7.69 -4.82
C GLU A 76 30.70 6.19 -4.60
N ASN A 77 30.54 5.43 -5.70
CA ASN A 77 30.98 4.05 -5.90
C ASN A 77 30.18 2.97 -5.18
N MET A 78 28.99 2.62 -5.68
CA MET A 78 28.56 1.20 -5.77
C MET A 78 27.79 0.99 -7.07
N SER A 79 27.88 -0.23 -7.58
CA SER A 79 27.52 -0.61 -8.95
C SER A 79 25.99 -0.51 -9.17
N ALA A 80 25.51 -0.81 -10.36
CA ALA A 80 24.08 -0.84 -10.74
C ALA A 80 23.27 -1.94 -9.99
N GLU A 81 23.52 -2.10 -8.69
CA GLU A 81 23.02 -3.11 -7.78
C GLU A 81 21.78 -2.57 -7.05
N ALA A 82 20.63 -3.12 -7.46
CA ALA A 82 19.35 -3.10 -6.75
C ALA A 82 18.82 -1.71 -6.35
N ILE A 83 18.06 -1.07 -7.26
CA ILE A 83 17.02 -0.13 -6.85
C ILE A 83 16.06 -0.91 -5.94
N GLU A 84 16.19 -0.73 -4.62
CA GLU A 84 15.25 -1.30 -3.66
C GLU A 84 13.92 -0.57 -3.87
N ARG A 85 12.98 -1.27 -4.50
CA ARG A 85 11.61 -0.81 -4.64
C ARG A 85 10.89 -1.09 -3.35
N VAL A 86 10.22 -0.07 -2.86
CA VAL A 86 9.60 -0.06 -1.55
C VAL A 86 8.17 0.41 -1.69
N SER A 87 7.20 -0.43 -1.34
CA SER A 87 5.84 0.05 -1.14
C SER A 87 5.56 0.41 0.31
N LEU A 88 4.90 1.55 0.47
CA LEU A 88 4.37 2.03 1.74
C LEU A 88 2.85 1.90 1.74
N LEU A 89 2.34 1.29 2.80
CA LEU A 89 0.94 1.27 3.16
C LEU A 89 0.71 2.24 4.32
N ALA A 90 -0.14 3.23 4.12
CA ALA A 90 -0.75 3.96 5.22
C ALA A 90 -2.17 3.43 5.43
N ILE A 91 -2.51 3.13 6.68
CA ILE A 91 -3.86 2.72 7.08
C ILE A 91 -4.30 3.52 8.30
N ALA A 92 -5.49 4.08 8.24
CA ALA A 92 -6.05 4.91 9.30
C ALA A 92 -7.40 4.36 9.75
N TRP A 93 -7.51 4.03 11.03
CA TRP A 93 -8.77 3.82 11.72
C TRP A 93 -9.06 5.05 12.58
N GLU A 94 -10.05 5.84 12.20
CA GLU A 94 -10.39 7.09 12.92
C GLU A 94 -9.13 7.98 13.07
N ARG A 95 -8.69 8.24 14.30
CA ARG A 95 -7.51 9.06 14.61
C ARG A 95 -6.23 8.24 14.78
N LYS A 96 -6.28 6.92 14.60
CA LYS A 96 -5.14 6.01 14.72
C LYS A 96 -4.60 5.70 13.33
N VAL A 97 -3.38 6.16 13.05
CA VAL A 97 -2.70 5.97 11.77
C VAL A 97 -1.53 5.02 11.95
N LEU A 98 -1.40 4.04 11.04
CA LEU A 98 -0.26 3.13 10.95
C LEU A 98 0.34 3.24 9.56
N VAL A 99 1.65 3.39 9.48
CA VAL A 99 2.41 3.33 8.23
C VAL A 99 3.32 2.11 8.28
N ALA A 100 3.32 1.32 7.21
CA ALA A 100 4.13 0.13 7.09
C ALA A 100 4.78 0.02 5.70
N LYS A 101 5.94 -0.63 5.65
CA LYS A 101 6.73 -0.92 4.46
C LYS A 101 6.52 -2.38 4.06
N LEU A 102 6.13 -2.66 2.82
CA LEU A 102 6.13 -4.02 2.28
C LEU A 102 7.53 -4.34 1.75
N VAL A 103 8.16 -5.39 2.30
CA VAL A 103 9.50 -5.84 1.90
C VAL A 103 9.48 -7.35 1.74
N LYS A 104 9.72 -7.83 0.51
CA LYS A 104 9.77 -9.29 0.21
C LYS A 104 8.56 -10.05 0.79
N SER A 105 7.34 -9.55 0.54
CA SER A 105 6.08 -10.14 1.03
C SER A 105 5.82 -10.03 2.54
N GLU A 106 6.68 -9.34 3.29
CA GLU A 106 6.45 -9.03 4.72
C GLU A 106 6.08 -7.57 4.91
N LEU A 107 5.02 -7.32 5.69
CA LEU A 107 4.63 -5.96 6.05
C LEU A 107 5.31 -5.53 7.37
N LYS A 108 6.23 -4.58 7.30
CA LYS A 108 7.00 -4.07 8.44
C LYS A 108 6.48 -2.70 8.87
N VAL A 109 5.99 -2.59 10.11
CA VAL A 109 5.49 -1.32 10.64
C VAL A 109 6.63 -0.32 10.74
N TYR A 110 6.46 0.86 10.13
CA TYR A 110 7.41 1.96 10.15
C TYR A 110 7.06 2.99 11.22
N GLY A 111 5.77 3.22 11.48
CA GLY A 111 5.33 4.11 12.55
C GLY A 111 3.83 4.00 12.84
N LYS A 112 3.45 4.47 14.03
CA LYS A 112 2.06 4.58 14.50
C LYS A 112 1.87 5.96 15.12
N TRP A 113 0.74 6.60 14.82
CA TRP A 113 0.38 7.91 15.34
C TRP A 113 -1.07 7.91 15.84
N SER A 114 -1.32 8.73 16.86
CA SER A 114 -2.66 9.15 17.24
C SER A 114 -2.77 10.63 16.91
N LEU A 115 -3.79 11.01 16.15
CA LEU A 115 -4.10 12.41 15.92
C LEU A 115 -4.82 12.93 17.16
N GLU A 116 -4.17 13.77 17.95
CA GLU A 116 -4.83 14.50 19.02
C GLU A 116 -5.79 15.53 18.42
N GLU A 117 -6.93 15.79 19.08
CA GLU A 117 -7.76 16.94 18.73
C GLU A 117 -6.96 18.20 19.07
N GLY A 118 -6.78 19.08 18.09
CA GLY A 118 -6.11 20.37 18.34
C GLY A 118 -6.94 21.20 19.31
N ASP A 119 -6.25 21.85 20.26
CA ASP A 119 -6.82 22.85 21.19
C ASP A 119 -7.54 24.00 20.46
#